data_AF-A0A349MTG8-F1
#
_entry.id   AF-A0A349MTG8-F1
#
_cell.length_a   1.000
_cell.length_b   1.000
_cell.length_c   1.000
_cell.angle_alpha   90.00
_cell.angle_beta   90.00
_cell.angle_gamma   90.00
#
_symmetry.space_group_name_H-M   'P 1'
#
loop_
_entity.id
_entity.type
_entity.pdbx_description
1 polymer ?
#
loop_
_entity_poly.entity_id
_entity_poly.type
_entity_poly.pdbx_seq_one_letter_code
_entity_poly.pdbx_strand_id
1 'polypeptide(L)' 'LRRLPDELVQAIASRRNHSPRKSLNYRTPLEVFMSHISDTQQISNLM' A
#
# COMPACT_ATOMS: atom_id res chain seq x y z
N LEU A 1 14.37 -17.33 -12.94
CA LEU A 1 13.92 -16.12 -12.22
C LEU A 1 14.64 -16.08 -10.88
N ARG A 2 15.39 -15.01 -10.54
CA ARG A 2 16.02 -14.89 -9.21
C ARG A 2 14.93 -14.64 -8.18
N ARG A 3 14.81 -15.53 -7.18
CA ARG A 3 13.91 -15.35 -6.03
C ARG A 3 14.58 -14.44 -5.02
N LEU A 4 13.90 -13.36 -4.64
CA LEU A 4 14.36 -12.48 -3.56
C LEU A 4 13.87 -13.03 -2.21
N PRO A 5 14.61 -12.78 -1.11
CA PRO A 5 14.12 -13.07 0.23
C PRO A 5 12.82 -12.32 0.51
N ASP A 6 11.87 -12.98 1.17
CA ASP A 6 10.56 -12.39 1.45
C ASP A 6 10.69 -11.16 2.36
N GLU A 7 11.62 -11.18 3.32
CA GLU A 7 11.94 -10.04 4.19
C GLU A 7 12.35 -8.79 3.40
N LEU A 8 13.15 -8.98 2.35
CA LEU A 8 13.58 -7.87 1.49
C LEU A 8 12.39 -7.29 0.72
N VAL A 9 11.53 -8.16 0.18
CA VAL A 9 10.32 -7.73 -0.53
C VAL A 9 9.40 -6.97 0.41
N GLN A 10 9.20 -7.45 1.65
CA GLN A 10 8.38 -6.80 2.67
C GLN A 10 8.96 -5.44 3.08
N ALA A 11 10.27 -5.34 3.30
CA ALA A 11 10.92 -4.08 3.66
C ALA A 11 10.76 -3.02 2.54
N ILE A 12 10.94 -3.42 1.28
CA ILE A 12 10.74 -2.54 0.13
C ILE A 12 9.27 -2.13 0.03
N ALA A 13 8.33 -3.07 0.14
CA ALA A 13 6.91 -2.80 0.07
C ALA A 13 6.46 -1.83 1.17
N SER A 14 6.87 -2.08 2.41
CA SER A 14 6.59 -1.19 3.55
C SER A 14 7.09 0.22 3.29
N ARG A 15 8.36 0.39 2.88
CA ARG A 15 8.90 1.72 2.56
C ARG A 15 8.16 2.41 1.41
N ARG A 16 7.77 1.67 0.38
CA ARG A 16 7.07 2.23 -0.79
C ARG A 16 5.64 2.64 -0.44
N ASN A 17 4.94 1.85 0.36
CA ASN A 17 3.55 2.05 0.75
C ASN A 17 3.36 3.27 1.67
N HIS A 18 4.40 3.67 2.42
CA HIS A 18 4.37 4.83 3.32
C HIS A 18 5.09 6.07 2.77
N SER A 19 5.59 6.04 1.53
CA SER A 19 6.32 7.16 0.93
C SER A 19 5.40 8.02 0.06
N PRO A 20 5.23 9.32 0.38
CA PRO A 20 4.44 10.26 -0.43
C PRO A 20 4.89 10.33 -1.89
N ARG A 21 3.93 10.45 -2.81
CA ARG A 21 4.21 10.58 -4.26
C ARG A 21 3.61 11.86 -4.81
N LYS A 22 4.42 12.67 -5.52
CA LYS A 22 3.97 13.91 -6.16
C LYS A 22 2.80 13.68 -7.12
N SER A 23 2.84 12.58 -7.89
CA SER A 23 1.76 12.19 -8.80
C SER A 23 0.46 11.79 -8.11
N LEU A 24 0.50 11.47 -6.81
CA LEU A 24 -0.67 11.14 -5.99
C LEU A 24 -1.11 12.34 -5.14
N ASN A 25 -0.75 13.56 -5.53
CA ASN A 25 -0.96 14.79 -4.77
C ASN A 25 -0.33 14.70 -3.37
N TYR A 26 0.91 14.19 -3.31
CA TYR A 26 1.67 13.98 -2.07
C TYR A 26 1.04 13.00 -1.07
N ARG A 27 0.09 12.17 -1.50
CA ARG A 27 -0.37 11.01 -0.73
C ARG A 27 0.52 9.80 -0.95
N THR A 28 0.49 8.88 0.01
CA THR A 28 1.14 7.59 -0.05
C THR A 28 0.30 6.59 -0.85
N PRO A 29 0.92 5.54 -1.45
CA PRO A 29 0.16 4.48 -2.11
C PRO A 29 -0.87 3.82 -1.21
N LEU A 30 -0.56 3.63 0.09
CA LEU A 30 -1.47 3.03 1.05
C LEU A 30 -2.71 3.90 1.29
N GLU A 31 -2.54 5.22 1.49
CA GLU A 31 -3.67 6.14 1.66
C GLU A 31 -4.59 6.17 0.44
N VAL A 32 -4.02 6.19 -0.76
CA VAL A 32 -4.80 6.12 -2.01
C VAL A 32 -5.53 4.79 -2.10
N PHE A 33 -4.88 3.67 -1.80
CA PHE A 33 -5.54 2.37 -1.80
C PHE A 33 -6.71 2.30 -0.81
N MET A 34 -6.50 2.77 0.42
CA MET A 34 -7.53 2.77 1.47
C MET A 34 -8.70 3.69 1.14
N SER A 35 -8.50 4.79 0.41
CA SER A 35 -9.61 5.65 -0.02
C SER A 35 -10.57 4.88 -0.94
N HIS A 36 -10.04 4.09 -1.88
CA HIS A 36 -10.87 3.30 -2.79
C HIS A 36 -11.60 2.14 -2.09
N ILE A 37 -11.03 1.58 -1.01
CA ILE A 37 -11.71 0.56 -0.19
C ILE A 37 -12.81 1.18 0.66
N SER A 38 -12.53 2.34 1.25
CA SER A 38 -13.51 3.08 2.07
C SER A 38 -14.70 3.52 1.22
N ASP A 39 -14.44 3.90 -0.03
CA ASP A 39 -15.47 4.26 -1.02
C ASP A 39 -16.30 3.06 -1.50
N THR A 40 -15.81 1.82 -1.32
CA THR A 40 -16.44 0.58 -1.83
C THR A 40 -16.97 -0.38 -0.75
N GLN A 41 -16.83 -0.03 0.55
CA GLN A 41 -17.45 -0.72 1.70
C GLN A 41 -17.68 -2.24 1.52
N GLN A 42 -16.59 -3.01 1.59
CA GLN A 42 -16.62 -4.41 2.06
C GLN A 42 -15.65 -4.63 3.23
N ILE A 43 -15.62 -3.70 4.19
CA ILE A 43 -14.89 -3.85 5.46
C ILE A 43 -15.84 -4.37 6.55
N SER A 44 -16.77 -5.27 6.22
CA SER A 44 -17.64 -5.92 7.21
C SER A 44 -17.02 -7.18 7.82
N ASN A 45 -15.89 -7.67 7.30
CA ASN A 45 -15.34 -8.99 7.66
C ASN A 45 -13.90 -8.95 8.22
N LEU A 46 -13.39 -7.79 8.64
CA LEU A 46 -12.03 -7.67 9.22
C LEU A 46 -12.02 -7.10 10.65
N MET A 47 -13.15 -7.12 11.35
CA MET A 47 -13.24 -6.86 12.80
C MET A 47 -14.00 -7.99 13.48
#